data_AF-A0A956AYD3-F1
#
_entry.id   AF-A0A956AYD3-F1
#
_cell.length_a   1.000
_cell.length_b   1.000
_cell.length_c   1.000
_cell.angle_alpha   90.00
_cell.angle_beta   90.00
_cell.angle_gamma   90.00
#
_symmetry.space_group_name_H-M   'P 1'
#
loop_
_entity.id
_entity.type
_entity.pdbx_description
1 polymer ?
#
loop_
_entity_poly.entity_id
_entity_poly.type
_entity_poly.pdbx_seq_one_letter_code
_entity_poly.pdbx_strand_id
1 'polypeptide(L)'
;MRASTVQGVAYVAALCVFGGPLAATAAGPAPPGPAFLDWLDRNDREAEPEPREFRLINYFFARGTFTNMLADPSGLRGVSLGPLGPGAGVGSSTAVRDDTEAAYVEQRWIPVLEFHPRFADGFAAFRAQFEVDYTWGDASNLIQNNQGGGFNADQVNIQTKNVNVALYPTRVPKQASILIGTQSVYDTIYDPTITPLSTIVQTGYKLAFMGTDATGISAFANTDWGLGKLSFIPLGAAQPLRATEQDPSFFYARLFTADYAFRVQPETVVGLTYWYLADETRGRAQSFTAVPRGPKMAFVGTRPAAVNNPSGAVHYLGAHFHHNLHFGTGPLAASGFFMFNTG
;
A
#
# COMPACT_ATOMS: atom_id res chain seq x y z
N MET A 1 11.22 -46.14 36.92
CA MET A 1 10.30 -45.06 36.50
C MET A 1 11.17 -43.98 35.86
N ARG A 2 11.36 -43.98 34.53
CA ARG A 2 10.61 -43.17 33.52
C ARG A 2 10.54 -41.70 33.96
N ALA A 3 11.41 -40.82 33.42
CA ALA A 3 11.19 -39.95 32.24
C ALA A 3 10.20 -38.81 32.55
N SER A 4 10.37 -37.54 32.22
CA SER A 4 11.16 -36.89 31.17
C SER A 4 11.20 -35.37 31.41
N THR A 5 12.35 -34.76 31.13
CA THR A 5 12.54 -33.35 30.76
C THR A 5 11.85 -33.06 29.43
N VAL A 6 11.19 -31.90 29.30
CA VAL A 6 10.97 -31.24 27.99
C VAL A 6 11.15 -29.73 28.17
N GLN A 7 12.27 -29.24 27.61
CA GLN A 7 12.48 -27.86 27.20
C GLN A 7 11.89 -27.65 25.80
N GLY A 8 11.44 -26.43 25.52
CA GLY A 8 11.08 -25.94 24.19
C GLY A 8 10.19 -24.69 24.36
N VAL A 9 10.34 -23.58 23.67
CA VAL A 9 11.02 -23.29 22.40
C VAL A 9 11.28 -21.78 22.38
N ALA A 10 12.51 -21.37 22.05
CA ALA A 10 12.84 -19.99 21.67
C ALA A 10 13.50 -20.04 20.29
N TYR A 11 12.83 -19.50 19.28
CA TYR A 11 13.37 -19.30 17.94
C TYR A 11 13.00 -17.89 17.49
N VAL A 12 13.96 -16.96 17.51
CA VAL A 12 14.03 -15.84 16.56
C VAL A 12 15.50 -15.41 16.41
N ALA A 13 15.91 -15.26 15.15
CA ALA A 13 17.06 -14.52 14.62
C ALA A 13 18.49 -15.04 14.87
N ALA A 14 19.16 -15.43 13.79
CA ALA A 14 20.09 -14.52 13.09
C ALA A 14 20.76 -15.22 11.90
N LEU A 15 20.48 -14.73 10.71
CA LEU A 15 21.32 -14.88 9.52
C LEU A 15 22.50 -13.90 9.66
N CYS A 16 23.72 -14.39 9.85
CA CYS A 16 24.96 -13.71 9.49
C CYS A 16 26.13 -14.71 9.39
N VAL A 17 26.92 -14.52 8.34
CA VAL A 17 28.01 -15.35 7.80
C VAL A 17 29.35 -15.12 8.53
N PHE A 18 30.32 -16.01 8.25
CA PHE A 18 31.76 -16.10 8.62
C PHE A 18 32.03 -16.94 9.87
N GLY A 19 32.93 -17.93 9.92
CA GLY A 19 33.93 -18.46 8.99
C GLY A 19 34.97 -19.23 9.84
N GLY A 20 35.36 -20.44 9.45
CA GLY A 20 36.43 -21.18 10.13
C GLY A 20 36.46 -22.67 9.76
N PRO A 21 37.64 -23.26 9.46
CA PRO A 21 37.79 -24.42 8.57
C PRO A 21 37.71 -25.76 9.31
N LEU A 22 37.51 -26.87 8.58
CA LEU A 22 38.27 -28.12 8.76
C LEU A 22 37.91 -29.20 7.71
N ALA A 23 38.98 -29.70 7.07
CA ALA A 23 39.17 -30.98 6.37
C ALA A 23 38.23 -31.35 5.20
N ALA A 24 38.70 -31.05 4.00
CA ALA A 24 38.25 -31.66 2.75
C ALA A 24 38.71 -33.12 2.64
N THR A 25 37.77 -34.07 2.61
CA THR A 25 37.96 -35.36 1.94
C THR A 25 37.39 -35.25 0.54
N ALA A 26 38.27 -35.18 -0.45
CA ALA A 26 37.92 -35.08 -1.85
C ALA A 26 37.30 -36.40 -2.35
N ALA A 27 35.97 -36.46 -2.39
CA ALA A 27 35.25 -37.27 -3.37
C ALA A 27 34.93 -36.35 -4.55
N GLY A 28 35.46 -36.64 -5.74
CA GLY A 28 35.21 -35.85 -6.94
C GLY A 28 33.71 -35.72 -7.22
N PRO A 29 33.23 -34.59 -7.79
CA PRO A 29 31.82 -34.41 -8.02
C PRO A 29 31.33 -35.43 -9.04
N ALA A 30 30.45 -36.34 -8.59
CA ALA A 30 29.58 -37.06 -9.50
C ALA A 30 28.77 -36.03 -10.31
N PRO A 31 28.51 -36.25 -11.61
CA PRO A 31 27.63 -35.38 -12.37
C PRO A 31 26.30 -35.24 -11.61
N PRO A 32 25.69 -34.04 -11.54
CA PRO A 32 24.49 -33.83 -10.76
C PRO A 32 23.35 -34.65 -11.37
N GLY A 33 23.16 -35.85 -10.85
CA GLY A 33 21.90 -36.57 -10.97
C GLY A 33 20.78 -35.74 -10.30
N PRO A 34 19.52 -36.05 -10.58
CA PRO A 34 18.39 -35.31 -10.04
C PRO A 34 18.30 -35.59 -8.54
N ALA A 35 19.04 -34.83 -7.73
CA ALA A 35 19.14 -34.97 -6.27
C ALA A 35 17.83 -34.65 -5.52
N PHE A 36 16.73 -34.53 -6.28
CA PHE A 36 15.47 -33.93 -5.89
C PHE A 36 14.31 -34.54 -6.67
N LEU A 37 14.36 -35.82 -7.09
CA LEU A 37 13.24 -36.46 -7.80
C LEU A 37 11.93 -36.36 -7.00
N ASP A 38 11.95 -36.64 -5.70
CA ASP A 38 10.76 -36.46 -4.85
C ASP A 38 10.30 -35.00 -4.72
N TRP A 39 11.19 -34.02 -4.89
CA TRP A 39 10.81 -32.62 -4.97
C TRP A 39 10.24 -32.31 -6.35
N LEU A 40 10.89 -32.73 -7.44
CA LEU A 40 10.43 -32.60 -8.83
C LEU A 40 9.03 -33.21 -9.01
N ASP A 41 8.80 -34.43 -8.54
CA ASP A 41 7.51 -35.13 -8.64
C ASP A 41 6.42 -34.47 -7.78
N ARG A 42 6.77 -33.98 -6.58
CA ARG A 42 5.83 -33.18 -5.74
C ARG A 42 5.58 -31.78 -6.29
N ASN A 43 6.46 -31.31 -7.16
CA ASN A 43 6.45 -29.98 -7.75
C ASN A 43 6.23 -30.04 -9.26
N ASP A 44 5.74 -31.17 -9.77
CA ASP A 44 5.50 -31.39 -11.18
C ASP A 44 4.24 -30.63 -11.59
N ARG A 45 4.40 -29.76 -12.58
CA ARG A 45 3.40 -28.75 -12.98
C ARG A 45 2.70 -29.11 -14.28
N GLU A 46 2.98 -30.27 -14.87
CA GLU A 46 2.28 -30.70 -16.09
C GLU A 46 0.75 -30.80 -15.88
N ALA A 47 0.30 -30.98 -14.64
CA ALA A 47 -1.12 -31.06 -14.29
C ALA A 47 -1.77 -29.71 -13.91
N GLU A 48 -0.99 -28.64 -13.71
CA GLU A 48 -1.53 -27.32 -13.37
C GLU A 48 -1.93 -26.54 -14.63
N PRO A 49 -3.06 -25.83 -14.63
CA PRO A 49 -3.40 -24.98 -15.77
C PRO A 49 -2.34 -23.89 -15.97
N GLU A 50 -1.93 -23.66 -17.21
CA GLU A 50 -0.97 -22.58 -17.54
C GLU A 50 -1.43 -21.25 -16.90
N PRO A 51 -0.55 -20.54 -16.17
CA PRO A 51 -0.87 -19.20 -15.69
C PRO A 51 -1.28 -18.32 -16.87
N ARG A 52 -2.43 -17.64 -16.75
CA ARG A 52 -2.85 -16.69 -17.78
C ARG A 52 -1.83 -15.56 -17.87
N GLU A 53 -1.19 -15.40 -19.03
CA GLU A 53 -0.16 -14.38 -19.23
C GLU A 53 -0.68 -12.96 -19.01
N PHE A 54 -1.94 -12.70 -19.34
CA PHE A 54 -2.52 -11.36 -19.23
C PHE A 54 -3.88 -11.40 -18.53
N ARG A 55 -4.07 -10.49 -17.58
CA ARG A 55 -5.32 -10.24 -16.90
C ARG A 55 -5.62 -8.75 -16.91
N LEU A 56 -6.84 -8.42 -17.33
CA LEU A 56 -7.41 -7.08 -17.25
C LEU A 56 -8.61 -7.11 -16.29
N ILE A 57 -8.57 -6.29 -15.25
CA ILE A 57 -9.71 -6.06 -14.35
C ILE A 57 -10.14 -4.61 -14.55
N ASN A 58 -11.42 -4.39 -14.82
CA ASN A 58 -11.97 -3.04 -15.00
C ASN A 58 -12.93 -2.73 -13.87
N TYR A 59 -12.67 -1.64 -13.14
CA TYR A 59 -13.67 -1.03 -12.26
C TYR A 59 -14.22 0.21 -12.93
N PHE A 60 -15.54 0.28 -13.06
CA PHE A 60 -16.23 1.43 -13.63
C PHE A 60 -17.24 1.93 -12.61
N PHE A 61 -17.10 3.19 -12.22
CA PHE A 61 -17.96 3.85 -11.26
C PHE A 61 -18.67 4.99 -11.95
N ALA A 62 -19.98 5.12 -11.70
CA ALA A 62 -20.75 6.30 -12.04
C ALA A 62 -21.40 6.82 -10.76
N ARG A 63 -21.26 8.11 -10.51
CA ARG A 63 -21.84 8.77 -9.34
C ARG A 63 -22.58 10.02 -9.79
N GLY A 64 -23.89 10.03 -9.58
CA GLY A 64 -24.68 11.26 -9.59
C GLY A 64 -24.73 11.85 -8.19
N THR A 65 -24.42 13.14 -8.06
CA THR A 65 -24.49 13.86 -6.78
C THR A 65 -25.44 15.02 -6.89
N PHE A 66 -26.30 15.18 -5.89
CA PHE A 66 -27.13 16.36 -5.66
C PHE A 66 -26.82 16.83 -4.24
N THR A 67 -26.26 18.03 -4.10
CA THR A 67 -25.73 18.51 -2.82
C THR A 67 -25.90 20.00 -2.70
N ASN A 68 -26.04 20.48 -1.46
CA ASN A 68 -25.96 21.90 -1.14
C ASN A 68 -24.58 22.31 -0.55
N MET A 69 -23.60 21.41 -0.67
CA MET A 69 -22.23 21.61 -0.19
C MET A 69 -21.28 21.70 -1.38
N LEU A 70 -20.50 22.79 -1.46
CA LEU A 70 -19.37 22.90 -2.39
C LEU A 70 -18.08 22.51 -1.68
N ALA A 71 -17.31 21.59 -2.24
CA ALA A 71 -15.98 21.28 -1.73
C ALA A 71 -14.96 22.30 -2.27
N ASP A 72 -14.04 22.75 -1.42
CA ASP A 72 -12.91 23.59 -1.79
C ASP A 72 -11.65 22.70 -1.93
N PRO A 73 -11.19 22.38 -3.16
CA PRO A 73 -9.99 21.61 -3.42
C PRO A 73 -8.70 22.43 -3.28
N SER A 74 -8.75 23.72 -2.86
CA SER A 74 -7.60 24.62 -2.83
C SER A 74 -6.45 24.18 -1.91
N GLY A 75 -6.63 23.11 -1.12
CA GLY A 75 -5.59 22.53 -0.25
C GLY A 75 -4.98 21.18 -0.68
N LEU A 76 -5.55 20.45 -1.64
CA LEU A 76 -5.14 19.08 -1.99
C LEU A 76 -4.86 18.96 -3.49
N ARG A 77 -3.78 19.59 -3.94
CA ARG A 77 -3.28 19.42 -5.31
C ARG A 77 -2.75 18.00 -5.48
N GLY A 78 -3.53 17.13 -6.13
CA GLY A 78 -3.05 15.89 -6.73
C GLY A 78 -3.69 14.56 -6.32
N VAL A 79 -4.44 14.48 -5.22
CA VAL A 79 -5.34 13.34 -4.91
C VAL A 79 -6.42 13.84 -3.94
N SER A 80 -7.63 14.11 -4.43
CA SER A 80 -8.80 14.42 -3.59
C SER A 80 -9.92 13.50 -4.02
N LEU A 81 -10.35 12.60 -3.12
CA LEU A 81 -11.62 11.90 -3.23
C LEU A 81 -12.73 12.82 -2.70
N GLY A 82 -12.99 13.92 -3.40
CA GLY A 82 -13.99 14.92 -3.02
C GLY A 82 -14.37 15.78 -4.22
N PRO A 83 -15.61 16.30 -4.27
CA PRO A 83 -16.08 16.99 -5.45
C PRO A 83 -15.37 18.32 -5.74
N LEU A 84 -15.51 18.77 -6.98
CA LEU A 84 -14.78 19.87 -7.59
C LEU A 84 -15.41 21.23 -7.21
N GLY A 85 -14.58 22.22 -6.85
CA GLY A 85 -15.02 23.60 -6.65
C GLY A 85 -13.87 24.60 -6.78
N PRO A 86 -14.11 25.85 -7.22
CA PRO A 86 -13.10 26.91 -7.17
C PRO A 86 -13.40 27.89 -6.02
N GLY A 87 -12.42 28.11 -5.13
CA GLY A 87 -12.55 29.06 -4.02
C GLY A 87 -11.24 29.36 -3.29
N ALA A 88 -11.14 30.55 -2.71
CA ALA A 88 -10.02 30.95 -1.86
C ALA A 88 -10.35 30.65 -0.39
N GLY A 89 -10.13 29.40 0.03
CA GLY A 89 -10.34 28.92 1.39
C GLY A 89 -9.51 27.66 1.65
N VAL A 90 -8.26 27.85 2.07
CA VAL A 90 -7.24 26.80 2.19
C VAL A 90 -7.70 25.59 3.05
N GLY A 91 -7.92 24.43 2.41
CA GLY A 91 -8.01 23.13 3.08
C GLY A 91 -9.11 22.21 2.54
N SER A 92 -9.06 20.92 2.92
CA SER A 92 -10.12 19.90 2.72
C SER A 92 -11.41 20.31 3.43
N SER A 93 -12.13 21.30 2.90
CA SER A 93 -13.30 21.90 3.53
C SER A 93 -14.48 21.90 2.57
N THR A 94 -15.64 21.48 3.06
CA THR A 94 -16.92 21.70 2.41
C THR A 94 -17.48 23.03 2.91
N ALA A 95 -17.90 23.89 1.99
CA ALA A 95 -18.63 25.12 2.27
C ALA A 95 -20.10 24.91 1.98
N VAL A 96 -20.96 25.29 2.93
CA VAL A 96 -22.41 25.39 2.75
C VAL A 96 -22.73 26.89 2.76
N ARG A 97 -23.37 27.39 1.71
CA ARG A 97 -23.87 28.77 1.64
C ARG A 97 -25.33 28.76 1.22
N ASP A 98 -26.02 29.87 1.41
CA ASP A 98 -27.45 30.01 1.12
C ASP A 98 -27.78 29.89 -0.39
N ASP A 99 -26.77 29.89 -1.27
CA ASP A 99 -26.85 29.83 -2.73
C ASP A 99 -26.07 28.67 -3.38
N THR A 100 -25.55 27.73 -2.58
CA THR A 100 -24.76 26.62 -3.12
C THR A 100 -25.62 25.39 -3.33
N GLU A 101 -26.22 25.24 -4.50
CA GLU A 101 -26.79 23.98 -4.98
C GLU A 101 -25.92 23.45 -6.14
N ALA A 102 -25.57 22.16 -6.10
CA ALA A 102 -24.78 21.52 -7.12
C ALA A 102 -25.37 20.15 -7.49
N ALA A 103 -25.47 19.92 -8.80
CA ALA A 103 -25.82 18.62 -9.38
C ALA A 103 -24.79 18.27 -10.45
N TYR A 104 -24.13 17.13 -10.31
CA TYR A 104 -23.12 16.68 -11.26
C TYR A 104 -23.06 15.16 -11.34
N VAL A 105 -22.58 14.66 -12.48
CA VAL A 105 -22.32 13.24 -12.70
C VAL A 105 -20.82 13.08 -12.96
N GLU A 106 -20.21 12.20 -12.19
CA GLU A 106 -18.80 11.82 -12.35
C GLU A 106 -18.73 10.36 -12.74
N GLN A 107 -17.76 10.04 -13.60
CA GLN A 107 -17.41 8.69 -13.95
C GLN A 107 -15.93 8.46 -13.73
N ARG A 108 -15.62 7.26 -13.26
CA ARG A 108 -14.25 6.81 -13.00
C ARG A 108 -14.06 5.42 -13.54
N TRP A 109 -13.08 5.26 -14.42
CA TRP A 109 -12.64 3.97 -14.91
C TRP A 109 -11.23 3.66 -14.40
N ILE A 110 -11.08 2.54 -13.71
CA ILE A 110 -9.82 2.07 -13.15
C ILE A 110 -9.48 0.72 -13.80
N PRO A 111 -8.70 0.72 -14.90
CA PRO A 111 -8.14 -0.52 -15.44
C PRO A 111 -6.94 -0.97 -14.59
N VAL A 112 -6.95 -2.24 -14.21
CA VAL A 112 -5.82 -2.95 -13.60
C VAL A 112 -5.34 -3.98 -14.60
N LEU A 113 -4.11 -3.78 -15.08
CA LEU A 113 -3.40 -4.70 -15.96
C LEU A 113 -2.43 -5.52 -15.13
N GLU A 114 -2.42 -6.82 -15.35
CA GLU A 114 -1.52 -7.75 -14.69
C GLU A 114 -0.96 -8.70 -15.75
N PHE A 115 0.36 -8.73 -15.88
CA PHE A 115 1.09 -9.52 -16.85
C PHE A 115 2.01 -10.51 -16.13
N HIS A 116 1.80 -11.81 -16.37
CA HIS A 116 2.58 -12.91 -15.86
C HIS A 116 3.44 -13.48 -16.99
N PRO A 117 4.72 -13.08 -17.12
CA PRO A 117 5.57 -13.63 -18.16
C PRO A 117 5.76 -15.14 -17.96
N ARG A 118 5.54 -15.93 -19.02
CA ARG A 118 5.74 -17.40 -19.00
C ARG A 118 7.10 -17.83 -18.44
N PHE A 119 8.16 -17.10 -18.78
CA PHE A 119 9.52 -17.43 -18.31
C PHE A 119 9.69 -17.26 -16.79
N ALA A 120 8.83 -16.48 -16.13
CA ALA A 120 8.85 -16.33 -14.68
C ALA A 120 8.02 -17.41 -13.97
N ASP A 121 7.30 -18.26 -14.72
CA ASP A 121 6.60 -19.43 -14.20
C ASP A 121 5.68 -19.14 -12.99
N GLY A 122 5.04 -17.97 -12.97
CA GLY A 122 4.17 -17.52 -11.87
C GLY A 122 4.89 -16.98 -10.63
N PHE A 123 6.22 -16.92 -10.63
CA PHE A 123 7.03 -16.31 -9.55
C PHE A 123 7.12 -14.79 -9.65
N ALA A 124 6.71 -14.19 -10.77
CA ALA A 124 6.68 -12.75 -10.93
C ALA A 124 5.51 -12.30 -11.81
N ALA A 125 4.94 -11.14 -11.48
CA ALA A 125 3.97 -10.43 -12.28
C ALA A 125 4.31 -8.95 -12.37
N PHE A 126 4.10 -8.36 -13.54
CA PHE A 126 4.06 -6.92 -13.70
C PHE A 126 2.62 -6.45 -13.51
N ARG A 127 2.40 -5.39 -12.72
CA ARG A 127 1.08 -4.82 -12.48
C ARG A 127 1.09 -3.32 -12.75
N ALA A 128 0.10 -2.85 -13.49
CA ALA A 128 -0.14 -1.44 -13.76
C ALA A 128 -1.61 -1.10 -13.51
N GLN A 129 -1.85 0.06 -12.91
CA GLN A 129 -3.17 0.59 -12.63
C GLN A 129 -3.21 2.06 -13.02
N PHE A 130 -4.24 2.42 -13.76
CA PHE A 130 -4.52 3.78 -14.16
C PHE A 130 -5.88 4.19 -13.59
N GLU A 131 -6.10 5.49 -13.46
CA GLU A 131 -7.38 6.08 -13.15
C GLU A 131 -7.74 7.06 -14.26
N VAL A 132 -8.91 6.85 -14.86
CA VAL A 132 -9.49 7.72 -15.86
C VAL A 132 -10.72 8.38 -15.27
N ASP A 133 -10.65 9.69 -15.05
CA ASP A 133 -11.71 10.48 -14.43
C ASP A 133 -12.29 11.49 -15.42
N TYR A 134 -13.61 11.63 -15.40
CA TYR A 134 -14.33 12.59 -16.22
C TYR A 134 -15.66 13.00 -15.57
N THR A 135 -15.97 14.29 -15.67
CA THR A 135 -17.19 14.90 -15.14
C THR A 135 -18.06 15.35 -16.30
N TRP A 136 -19.34 15.03 -16.24
CA TRP A 136 -20.27 15.37 -17.31
C TRP A 136 -20.50 16.87 -17.38
N GLY A 137 -20.47 17.42 -18.60
CA GLY A 137 -20.77 18.82 -18.86
C GLY A 137 -19.63 19.80 -18.58
N ASP A 138 -18.51 19.32 -18.05
CA ASP A 138 -17.34 20.18 -17.81
C ASP A 138 -16.51 20.35 -19.09
N ALA A 139 -16.01 21.56 -19.33
CA ALA A 139 -15.15 21.87 -20.47
C ALA A 139 -13.69 21.55 -20.12
N SER A 140 -12.88 21.17 -21.11
CA SER A 140 -11.45 20.99 -20.88
C SER A 140 -10.80 22.36 -20.55
N ASN A 141 -10.04 22.43 -19.45
CA ASN A 141 -9.10 23.51 -19.09
C ASN A 141 -9.59 24.84 -18.47
N LEU A 142 -10.66 24.89 -17.67
CA LEU A 142 -10.99 26.19 -17.08
C LEU A 142 -10.06 26.61 -15.92
N ILE A 143 -9.63 25.72 -15.01
CA ILE A 143 -8.81 26.13 -13.84
C ILE A 143 -7.83 25.03 -13.32
N GLN A 144 -8.07 23.74 -13.59
CA GLN A 144 -7.26 22.59 -13.14
C GLN A 144 -7.06 21.60 -14.28
N ASN A 145 -6.03 20.75 -14.22
CA ASN A 145 -5.79 19.70 -15.22
C ASN A 145 -7.02 18.79 -15.36
N ASN A 146 -7.41 18.53 -16.62
CA ASN A 146 -8.23 17.41 -17.09
C ASN A 146 -9.57 17.17 -16.36
N GLN A 147 -10.61 17.96 -16.62
CA GLN A 147 -11.94 17.73 -16.03
C GLN A 147 -13.04 17.38 -17.03
N GLY A 148 -12.74 17.42 -18.34
CA GLY A 148 -13.80 17.55 -19.33
C GLY A 148 -14.37 16.23 -19.85
N GLY A 149 -15.56 15.85 -19.39
CA GLY A 149 -16.46 14.89 -20.02
C GLY A 149 -17.67 15.56 -20.72
N GLY A 150 -17.60 16.87 -20.97
CA GLY A 150 -18.64 17.65 -21.65
C GLY A 150 -18.60 17.60 -23.18
N PHE A 151 -19.57 18.28 -23.81
CA PHE A 151 -19.61 18.41 -25.27
C PHE A 151 -18.40 19.22 -25.78
N ASN A 152 -17.67 18.71 -26.78
CA ASN A 152 -16.36 19.21 -27.24
C ASN A 152 -15.25 19.19 -26.17
N ALA A 153 -15.39 18.37 -25.12
CA ALA A 153 -14.30 18.12 -24.20
C ALA A 153 -13.40 17.00 -24.73
N ASP A 154 -12.32 17.35 -25.41
CA ASP A 154 -11.39 16.39 -26.03
C ASP A 154 -10.31 15.88 -25.05
N GLN A 155 -10.49 16.04 -23.73
CA GLN A 155 -9.48 15.73 -22.73
C GLN A 155 -10.08 15.10 -21.48
N VAL A 156 -9.71 13.84 -21.23
CA VAL A 156 -10.01 13.10 -19.99
C VAL A 156 -8.78 13.03 -19.10
N ASN A 157 -8.97 12.97 -17.78
CA ASN A 157 -7.84 12.82 -16.87
C ASN A 157 -7.36 11.38 -16.89
N ILE A 158 -6.08 11.17 -17.16
CA ILE A 158 -5.44 9.86 -16.99
C ILE A 158 -4.33 10.03 -15.95
N GLN A 159 -4.48 9.36 -14.81
CA GLN A 159 -3.50 9.33 -13.74
C GLN A 159 -2.94 7.92 -13.58
N THR A 160 -1.62 7.79 -13.53
CA THR A 160 -0.98 6.55 -13.07
C THR A 160 -1.21 6.42 -11.57
N LYS A 161 -1.90 5.37 -11.14
CA LYS A 161 -2.11 5.03 -9.73
C LYS A 161 -0.94 4.21 -9.21
N ASN A 162 -0.66 3.12 -9.90
CA ASN A 162 0.27 2.10 -9.42
C ASN A 162 0.96 1.42 -10.60
N VAL A 163 2.27 1.22 -10.47
CA VAL A 163 3.11 0.45 -11.40
C VAL A 163 4.15 -0.28 -10.57
N ASN A 164 4.05 -1.61 -10.49
CA ASN A 164 4.95 -2.42 -9.68
C ASN A 164 5.23 -3.79 -10.31
N VAL A 165 6.26 -4.42 -9.76
CA VAL A 165 6.52 -5.85 -9.92
C VAL A 165 6.15 -6.55 -8.62
N ALA A 166 5.32 -7.58 -8.73
CA ALA A 166 5.04 -8.51 -7.65
C ALA A 166 5.87 -9.77 -7.84
N LEU A 167 6.68 -10.13 -6.84
CA LEU A 167 7.40 -11.39 -6.76
C LEU A 167 6.68 -12.31 -5.78
N TYR A 168 6.54 -13.57 -6.11
CA TYR A 168 5.86 -14.57 -5.29
C TYR A 168 6.89 -15.62 -4.86
N PRO A 169 7.42 -15.56 -3.62
CA PRO A 169 8.44 -16.50 -3.14
C PRO A 169 7.93 -17.94 -3.05
N THR A 170 6.61 -18.11 -3.02
CA THR A 170 5.94 -19.41 -2.95
C THR A 170 5.06 -19.57 -4.19
N ARG A 171 4.81 -20.83 -4.56
CA ARG A 171 3.95 -21.18 -5.71
C ARG A 171 2.48 -20.81 -5.54
N VAL A 172 2.09 -20.42 -4.33
CA VAL A 172 0.75 -19.91 -4.05
C VAL A 172 0.89 -18.40 -3.84
N PRO A 173 0.57 -17.55 -4.84
CA PRO A 173 0.70 -16.10 -4.73
C PRO A 173 0.05 -15.49 -3.48
N LYS A 174 -1.00 -16.15 -2.97
CA LYS A 174 -1.72 -15.74 -1.76
C LYS A 174 -0.95 -15.97 -0.46
N GLN A 175 0.12 -16.77 -0.45
CA GLN A 175 0.89 -17.09 0.76
C GLN A 175 2.00 -16.08 1.03
N ALA A 176 2.68 -15.59 0.01
CA ALA A 176 3.68 -14.56 0.15
C ALA A 176 3.83 -13.76 -1.14
N SER A 177 4.01 -12.45 -0.99
CA SER A 177 4.26 -11.54 -2.10
C SER A 177 5.29 -10.48 -1.69
N ILE A 178 6.09 -10.03 -2.64
CA ILE A 178 7.01 -8.91 -2.49
C ILE A 178 6.72 -7.93 -3.63
N LEU A 179 6.28 -6.74 -3.28
CA LEU A 179 5.92 -5.68 -4.20
C LEU A 179 7.03 -4.65 -4.27
N ILE A 180 7.52 -4.38 -5.48
CA ILE A 180 8.58 -3.39 -5.74
C ILE A 180 8.06 -2.39 -6.77
N GLY A 181 8.11 -1.10 -6.43
CA GLY A 181 7.64 -0.02 -7.29
C GLY A 181 6.52 0.79 -6.66
N THR A 182 5.79 1.55 -7.47
CA THR A 182 4.65 2.35 -7.03
C THR A 182 3.49 1.42 -6.71
N GLN A 183 3.13 1.37 -5.44
CA GLN A 183 2.18 0.43 -4.88
C GLN A 183 1.18 1.12 -3.96
N SER A 184 0.03 0.50 -3.73
CA SER A 184 -0.93 0.99 -2.76
C SER A 184 -0.39 0.75 -1.35
N VAL A 185 -0.20 1.83 -0.61
CA VAL A 185 0.29 1.85 0.77
C VAL A 185 -0.89 2.15 1.68
N TYR A 186 -1.53 1.07 2.09
CA TYR A 186 -2.63 1.09 3.04
C TYR A 186 -2.14 0.67 4.43
N ASP A 187 -2.75 1.22 5.47
CA ASP A 187 -2.51 0.84 6.88
C ASP A 187 -3.15 -0.50 7.26
N THR A 188 -3.04 -1.47 6.36
CA THR A 188 -3.57 -2.82 6.51
C THR A 188 -2.45 -3.84 6.44
N ILE A 189 -2.65 -4.96 7.12
CA ILE A 189 -1.77 -6.13 7.04
C ILE A 189 -2.05 -6.99 5.80
N TYR A 190 -3.22 -6.81 5.17
CA TYR A 190 -3.63 -7.56 3.99
C TYR A 190 -2.94 -7.03 2.74
N ASP A 191 -2.51 -7.93 1.86
CA ASP A 191 -1.93 -7.56 0.56
C ASP A 191 -2.99 -6.92 -0.35
N PRO A 192 -2.86 -5.63 -0.74
CA PRO A 192 -3.82 -4.92 -1.59
C PRO A 192 -3.88 -5.42 -3.04
N THR A 193 -2.97 -6.29 -3.47
CA THR A 193 -2.98 -6.86 -4.83
C THR A 193 -3.94 -8.01 -4.99
N ILE A 194 -4.20 -8.73 -3.90
CA ILE A 194 -5.05 -9.92 -3.87
C ILE A 194 -6.27 -9.78 -2.95
N THR A 195 -6.25 -8.79 -2.04
CA THR A 195 -7.36 -8.52 -1.12
C THR A 195 -8.26 -7.43 -1.70
N PRO A 196 -9.59 -7.66 -1.77
CA PRO A 196 -10.52 -6.65 -2.22
C PRO A 196 -10.49 -5.39 -1.35
N LEU A 197 -10.68 -4.23 -1.98
CA LEU A 197 -10.74 -2.94 -1.28
C LEU A 197 -11.85 -2.93 -0.21
N SER A 198 -12.98 -3.61 -0.46
CA SER A 198 -14.08 -3.72 0.50
C SER A 198 -13.66 -4.36 1.83
N THR A 199 -12.77 -5.36 1.80
CA THR A 199 -12.17 -5.93 3.02
C THR A 199 -11.28 -4.90 3.70
N ILE A 200 -10.42 -4.24 2.94
CA ILE A 200 -9.39 -3.32 3.46
C ILE A 200 -10.04 -2.15 4.22
N VAL A 201 -11.08 -1.54 3.65
CA VAL A 201 -11.80 -0.41 4.28
C VAL A 201 -12.64 -0.83 5.50
N GLN A 202 -12.85 -2.13 5.71
CA GLN A 202 -13.56 -2.68 6.86
C GLN A 202 -12.62 -3.14 8.00
N THR A 203 -11.30 -3.17 7.76
CA THR A 203 -10.30 -3.51 8.78
C THR A 203 -10.34 -2.54 9.97
N GLY A 204 -9.52 -2.77 10.98
CA GLY A 204 -9.46 -1.94 12.19
C GLY A 204 -9.02 -0.52 11.85
N TYR A 205 -7.88 -0.39 11.16
CA TYR A 205 -7.29 0.92 10.84
C TYR A 205 -8.11 1.71 9.80
N LYS A 206 -8.84 1.06 8.89
CA LYS A 206 -9.75 1.72 7.91
C LYS A 206 -9.12 2.87 7.14
N LEU A 207 -7.83 2.77 6.77
CA LEU A 207 -7.11 3.84 6.09
C LEU A 207 -7.01 5.14 6.91
N ALA A 208 -7.13 5.07 8.24
CA ALA A 208 -7.03 6.21 9.15
C ALA A 208 -5.64 6.90 9.11
N PHE A 209 -4.59 6.14 8.81
CA PHE A 209 -3.22 6.64 8.73
C PHE A 209 -2.70 6.70 7.29
N MET A 210 -2.92 5.63 6.53
CA MET A 210 -2.39 5.48 5.18
C MET A 210 -3.46 4.89 4.26
N GLY A 211 -3.78 5.62 3.20
CA GLY A 211 -4.81 5.29 2.22
C GLY A 211 -4.42 5.73 0.81
N THR A 212 -3.11 5.74 0.50
CA THR A 212 -2.54 6.36 -0.70
C THR A 212 -1.63 5.41 -1.46
N ASP A 213 -1.08 5.85 -2.59
CA ASP A 213 -0.07 5.12 -3.36
C ASP A 213 1.32 5.75 -3.12
N ALA A 214 2.36 4.91 -3.03
CA ALA A 214 3.74 5.35 -2.93
C ALA A 214 4.71 4.35 -3.54
N THR A 215 5.88 4.82 -3.95
CA THR A 215 6.97 3.95 -4.42
C THR A 215 7.75 3.40 -3.24
N GLY A 216 7.95 2.09 -3.22
CA GLY A 216 8.71 1.43 -2.16
C GLY A 216 8.82 -0.07 -2.36
N ILE A 217 9.13 -0.76 -1.27
CA ILE A 217 9.16 -2.22 -1.19
C ILE A 217 8.24 -2.67 -0.06
N SER A 218 7.33 -3.60 -0.33
CA SER A 218 6.51 -4.25 0.70
C SER A 218 6.54 -5.75 0.52
N ALA A 219 6.68 -6.49 1.61
CA ALA A 219 6.52 -7.94 1.64
C ALA A 219 5.30 -8.29 2.47
N PHE A 220 4.48 -9.20 1.98
CA PHE A 220 3.31 -9.74 2.67
C PHE A 220 3.47 -11.24 2.83
N ALA A 221 2.98 -11.75 3.95
CA ALA A 221 2.92 -13.17 4.25
C ALA A 221 1.53 -13.51 4.80
N ASN A 222 1.01 -14.66 4.39
CA ASN A 222 -0.30 -15.15 4.75
C ASN A 222 -0.25 -16.68 4.85
N THR A 223 -0.15 -17.14 6.09
CA THR A 223 -0.07 -18.56 6.45
C THR A 223 -1.37 -18.99 7.12
N ASP A 224 -1.55 -20.28 7.40
CA ASP A 224 -2.77 -20.75 8.08
C ASP A 224 -2.93 -20.18 9.51
N TRP A 225 -1.82 -19.83 10.15
CA TRP A 225 -1.77 -19.38 11.55
C TRP A 225 -1.63 -17.86 11.69
N GLY A 226 -1.22 -17.14 10.64
CA GLY A 226 -0.97 -15.71 10.76
C GLY A 226 -0.84 -14.93 9.46
N LEU A 227 -0.78 -13.62 9.62
CA LEU A 227 -0.57 -12.62 8.59
C LEU A 227 0.67 -11.81 8.97
N GLY A 228 1.45 -11.39 7.98
CA GLY A 228 2.63 -10.56 8.19
C GLY A 228 2.79 -9.54 7.07
N LYS A 229 3.31 -8.38 7.43
CA LYS A 229 3.69 -7.34 6.47
C LYS A 229 4.96 -6.66 6.95
N LEU A 230 5.87 -6.40 6.01
CA LEU A 230 7.04 -5.56 6.21
C LEU A 230 7.13 -4.59 5.04
N SER A 231 7.33 -3.30 5.29
CA SER A 231 7.51 -2.34 4.19
C SER A 231 8.59 -1.31 4.49
N PHE A 232 9.20 -0.82 3.42
CA PHE A 232 10.08 0.34 3.40
C PHE A 232 9.61 1.29 2.30
N ILE A 233 9.15 2.46 2.73
CA ILE A 233 8.58 3.49 1.87
C ILE A 233 9.41 4.79 2.03
N PRO A 234 10.20 5.19 1.02
CA PRO A 234 10.77 6.51 0.97
C PRO A 234 9.67 7.57 0.77
N LEU A 235 9.60 8.55 1.65
CA LEU A 235 8.60 9.62 1.67
C LEU A 235 9.25 10.96 1.33
N GLY A 236 8.78 11.60 0.25
CA GLY A 236 9.18 12.94 -0.17
C GLY A 236 10.65 13.03 -0.58
N ALA A 237 10.93 13.38 -1.82
CA ALA A 237 12.30 13.69 -2.25
C ALA A 237 12.44 15.19 -2.45
N ALA A 238 13.57 15.77 -2.02
CA ALA A 238 13.93 17.15 -2.34
C ALA A 238 14.29 17.28 -3.84
N GLN A 239 13.33 17.12 -4.74
CA GLN A 239 13.55 17.28 -6.18
C GLN A 239 13.73 18.74 -6.64
N PRO A 240 13.05 19.76 -6.07
CA PRO A 240 13.25 21.14 -6.52
C PRO A 240 14.66 21.67 -6.19
N LEU A 241 15.21 21.29 -5.03
CA LEU A 241 16.49 21.82 -4.55
C LEU A 241 17.68 21.30 -5.36
N ARG A 242 17.57 20.12 -5.98
CA ARG A 242 18.59 19.65 -6.94
C ARG A 242 18.77 20.61 -8.12
N ALA A 243 17.66 21.17 -8.61
CA ALA A 243 17.67 22.11 -9.73
C ALA A 243 17.96 23.55 -9.28
N THR A 244 17.41 23.98 -8.14
CA THR A 244 17.50 25.38 -7.68
C THR A 244 18.75 25.67 -6.84
N GLU A 245 19.22 24.71 -6.03
CA GLU A 245 20.36 24.86 -5.12
C GLU A 245 21.60 24.08 -5.57
N GLN A 246 21.54 23.38 -6.71
CA GLN A 246 22.60 22.51 -7.24
C GLN A 246 23.13 21.50 -6.21
N ASP A 247 22.29 21.12 -5.25
CA ASP A 247 22.67 20.15 -4.22
C ASP A 247 22.48 18.73 -4.77
N PRO A 248 23.55 17.95 -4.99
CA PRO A 248 23.43 16.60 -5.52
C PRO A 248 22.81 15.62 -4.51
N SER A 249 22.76 16.01 -3.23
CA SER A 249 22.31 15.14 -2.16
C SER A 249 20.85 14.74 -2.35
N PHE A 250 20.61 13.43 -2.25
CA PHE A 250 19.26 12.86 -2.28
C PHE A 250 18.86 12.54 -0.85
N PHE A 251 17.93 13.31 -0.31
CA PHE A 251 17.38 13.03 1.02
C PHE A 251 15.87 12.85 0.92
N TYR A 252 15.38 11.82 1.62
CA TYR A 252 13.97 11.50 1.79
C TYR A 252 13.71 11.07 3.22
N ALA A 253 12.49 11.30 3.71
CA ALA A 253 12.04 10.71 4.97
C ALA A 253 11.81 9.21 4.76
N ARG A 254 12.09 8.40 5.78
CA ARG A 254 12.01 6.95 5.71
C ARG A 254 10.86 6.47 6.55
N LEU A 255 9.95 5.71 5.96
CA LEU A 255 8.93 4.98 6.70
C LEU A 255 9.24 3.48 6.60
N PHE A 256 9.41 2.85 7.76
CA PHE A 256 9.40 1.40 7.89
C PHE A 256 8.13 0.97 8.58
N THR A 257 7.47 -0.08 8.10
CA THR A 257 6.32 -0.68 8.77
C THR A 257 6.56 -2.16 8.97
N ALA A 258 6.23 -2.67 10.16
CA ALA A 258 6.18 -4.09 10.47
C ALA A 258 4.85 -4.39 11.15
N ASP A 259 4.07 -5.28 10.55
CA ASP A 259 2.77 -5.70 11.07
C ASP A 259 2.74 -7.22 11.14
N TYR A 260 2.21 -7.76 12.21
CA TYR A 260 2.06 -9.20 12.38
C TYR A 260 0.77 -9.51 13.13
N ALA A 261 0.00 -10.48 12.64
CA ALA A 261 -1.27 -10.84 13.25
C ALA A 261 -1.48 -12.36 13.31
N PHE A 262 -2.13 -12.82 14.37
CA PHE A 262 -2.48 -14.20 14.61
C PHE A 262 -3.95 -14.45 14.29
N ARG A 263 -4.25 -15.59 13.68
CA ARG A 263 -5.62 -16.10 13.55
C ARG A 263 -5.99 -16.84 14.83
N VAL A 264 -6.85 -16.24 15.64
CA VAL A 264 -7.24 -16.80 16.94
C VAL A 264 -8.43 -17.75 16.78
N GLN A 265 -9.36 -17.41 15.89
CA GLN A 265 -10.55 -18.18 15.54
C GLN A 265 -10.87 -17.96 14.05
N PRO A 266 -11.75 -18.76 13.42
CA PRO A 266 -12.23 -18.50 12.07
C PRO A 266 -12.73 -17.06 11.94
N GLU A 267 -12.24 -16.35 10.91
CA GLU A 267 -12.52 -14.92 10.67
C GLU A 267 -12.10 -13.95 11.79
N THR A 268 -11.33 -14.40 12.80
CA THR A 268 -10.84 -13.56 13.90
C THR A 268 -9.33 -13.43 13.86
N VAL A 269 -8.86 -12.20 13.69
CA VAL A 269 -7.44 -11.84 13.63
C VAL A 269 -7.13 -10.81 14.72
N VAL A 270 -6.03 -11.02 15.45
CA VAL A 270 -5.48 -10.06 16.41
C VAL A 270 -4.02 -9.83 16.08
N GLY A 271 -3.60 -8.57 15.94
CA GLY A 271 -2.26 -8.23 15.50
C GLY A 271 -1.64 -7.05 16.21
N LEU A 272 -0.34 -6.95 16.03
CA LEU A 272 0.52 -5.88 16.50
C LEU A 272 1.17 -5.19 15.32
N THR A 273 1.45 -3.90 15.51
CA THR A 273 1.99 -3.02 14.49
C THR A 273 3.13 -2.20 15.08
N TYR A 274 4.21 -2.04 14.32
CA TYR A 274 5.29 -1.12 14.62
C TYR A 274 5.68 -0.35 13.37
N TRP A 275 5.59 0.98 13.42
CA TRP A 275 6.09 1.84 12.34
C TRP A 275 7.19 2.77 12.85
N TYR A 276 8.20 2.99 12.02
CA TYR A 276 9.31 3.89 12.28
C TYR A 276 9.39 4.91 11.16
N LEU A 277 9.10 6.17 11.50
CA LEU A 277 9.20 7.31 10.60
C LEU A 277 10.39 8.16 10.99
N ALA A 278 11.41 8.22 10.15
CA ALA A 278 12.58 9.08 10.37
C ALA A 278 12.67 10.16 9.29
N ASP A 279 12.69 11.42 9.71
CA ASP A 279 12.92 12.57 8.84
C ASP A 279 14.20 13.29 9.26
N GLU A 280 15.24 13.16 8.44
CA GLU A 280 16.51 13.89 8.61
C GLU A 280 16.62 15.07 7.62
N THR A 281 15.59 15.28 6.80
CA THR A 281 15.57 16.28 5.74
C THR A 281 15.34 17.69 6.27
N ARG A 282 15.07 17.86 7.57
CA ARG A 282 14.75 19.14 8.21
C ARG A 282 13.50 19.79 7.59
N GLY A 283 12.54 18.98 7.15
CA GLY A 283 11.35 19.43 6.42
C GLY A 283 11.59 19.82 4.96
N ARG A 284 12.75 19.48 4.37
CA ARG A 284 13.06 19.71 2.95
C ARG A 284 12.47 18.64 2.03
N ALA A 285 12.18 17.44 2.54
CA ALA A 285 11.41 16.45 1.81
C ALA A 285 9.98 16.97 1.59
N GLN A 286 9.64 17.25 0.33
CA GLN A 286 8.30 17.66 -0.05
C GLN A 286 7.69 16.58 -0.93
N SER A 287 6.51 16.09 -0.56
CA SER A 287 5.68 15.34 -1.50
C SER A 287 4.92 16.34 -2.39
N PHE A 288 5.00 16.18 -3.70
CA PHE A 288 4.23 16.96 -4.68
C PHE A 288 2.75 16.59 -4.69
N THR A 289 2.38 15.50 -4.03
CA THR A 289 1.00 14.97 -3.96
C THR A 289 0.61 14.76 -2.50
N ALA A 290 -0.63 15.10 -2.17
CA ALA A 290 -1.12 15.26 -0.80
C ALA A 290 -0.81 14.10 0.17
N VAL A 291 -0.08 14.46 1.25
CA VAL A 291 0.13 13.79 2.56
C VAL A 291 0.99 12.51 2.55
N PRO A 292 2.08 12.40 3.36
CA PRO A 292 2.39 13.08 4.63
C PRO A 292 3.60 14.04 4.58
N ARG A 293 3.51 15.19 5.28
CA ARG A 293 4.56 16.23 5.34
C ARG A 293 5.27 16.27 6.69
N GLY A 294 6.26 15.39 6.88
CA GLY A 294 7.33 15.46 7.91
C GLY A 294 6.87 15.71 9.36
N PRO A 295 7.75 15.99 10.34
CA PRO A 295 7.36 16.16 11.75
C PRO A 295 6.57 17.47 12.04
N LYS A 296 6.07 18.14 11.01
CA LYS A 296 4.89 19.03 11.05
C LYS A 296 3.62 18.22 10.76
N MET A 297 3.50 17.01 11.30
CA MET A 297 2.34 16.16 11.04
C MET A 297 1.12 16.71 11.76
N ALA A 298 0.15 17.13 10.97
CA ALA A 298 -1.23 17.16 11.39
C ALA A 298 -1.99 16.08 10.61
N PHE A 299 -2.64 15.14 11.32
CA PHE A 299 -3.75 14.39 10.73
C PHE A 299 -4.88 15.37 10.43
N VAL A 300 -5.80 15.01 9.54
CA VAL A 300 -7.02 15.80 9.33
C VAL A 300 -7.68 16.01 10.70
N GLY A 301 -7.72 17.26 11.17
CA GLY A 301 -8.27 17.64 12.48
C GLY A 301 -7.26 17.92 13.61
N THR A 302 -5.94 17.77 13.42
CA THR A 302 -4.96 18.17 14.44
C THR A 302 -4.27 19.50 14.08
N ARG A 303 -3.91 20.30 15.10
CA ARG A 303 -3.18 21.56 14.88
C ARG A 303 -1.72 21.22 14.55
N PRO A 304 -1.14 21.74 13.45
CA PRO A 304 0.26 21.51 13.15
C PRO A 304 1.14 22.12 14.25
N ALA A 305 2.03 21.33 14.82
CA ALA A 305 3.04 21.85 15.74
C ALA A 305 4.00 22.77 14.97
N ALA A 306 4.22 23.98 15.48
CA ALA A 306 5.12 24.96 14.87
C ALA A 306 6.59 24.62 15.17
N VAL A 307 7.07 23.49 14.61
CA VAL A 307 8.48 23.07 14.72
C VAL A 307 9.25 23.61 13.53
N ASN A 308 10.25 24.45 13.77
CA ASN A 308 11.14 24.96 12.73
C ASN A 308 12.22 23.91 12.42
N ASN A 309 12.39 23.58 11.13
CA ASN A 309 13.35 22.57 10.64
C ASN A 309 13.26 21.23 11.37
N PRO A 310 12.06 20.61 11.40
CA PRO A 310 11.86 19.40 12.17
C PRO A 310 12.73 18.26 11.63
N SER A 311 13.51 17.66 12.52
CA SER A 311 14.25 16.44 12.26
C SER A 311 14.13 15.51 13.45
N GLY A 312 13.99 14.22 13.20
CA GLY A 312 13.85 13.25 14.27
C GLY A 312 13.20 11.97 13.76
N ALA A 313 12.90 11.09 14.71
CA ALA A 313 12.23 9.84 14.45
C ALA A 313 11.00 9.69 15.34
N VAL A 314 9.91 9.20 14.76
CA VAL A 314 8.68 8.86 15.45
C VAL A 314 8.45 7.37 15.35
N HIS A 315 8.22 6.75 16.49
CA HIS A 315 7.86 5.35 16.63
C HIS A 315 6.35 5.27 16.86
N TYR A 316 5.67 4.46 16.05
CA TYR A 316 4.27 4.12 16.22
C TYR A 316 4.19 2.67 16.67
N LEU A 317 3.50 2.41 17.77
CA LEU A 317 3.25 1.09 18.33
C LEU A 317 1.74 0.91 18.42
N GLY A 318 1.23 -0.14 17.80
CA GLY A 318 -0.20 -0.37 17.71
C GLY A 318 -0.60 -1.82 17.89
N ALA A 319 -1.89 -2.00 18.13
CA ALA A 319 -2.56 -3.29 18.14
C ALA A 319 -3.87 -3.15 17.37
N HIS A 320 -4.28 -4.20 16.67
CA HIS A 320 -5.51 -4.21 15.89
C HIS A 320 -6.22 -5.56 16.02
N PHE A 321 -7.54 -5.54 15.87
CA PHE A 321 -8.35 -6.76 15.83
C PHE A 321 -9.42 -6.67 14.74
N HIS A 322 -9.71 -7.79 14.11
CA HIS A 322 -10.76 -7.94 13.10
C HIS A 322 -11.53 -9.23 13.37
N HIS A 323 -12.85 -9.17 13.32
CA HIS A 323 -13.73 -10.31 13.43
C HIS A 323 -14.80 -10.23 12.34
N ASN A 324 -14.89 -11.28 11.51
CA ASN A 324 -16.00 -11.52 10.60
C ASN A 324 -16.33 -10.33 9.70
N LEU A 325 -15.31 -9.73 9.07
CA LEU A 325 -15.44 -8.53 8.24
C LEU A 325 -16.46 -8.71 7.10
N HIS A 326 -16.65 -9.96 6.65
CA HIS A 326 -17.52 -10.31 5.53
C HIS A 326 -18.89 -10.85 5.93
N PHE A 327 -19.22 -10.88 7.23
CA PHE A 327 -20.45 -11.49 7.74
C PHE A 327 -20.63 -12.96 7.29
N GLY A 328 -19.52 -13.68 7.07
CA GLY A 328 -19.51 -15.05 6.57
C GLY A 328 -19.74 -16.10 7.66
N THR A 329 -19.34 -15.83 8.90
CA THR A 329 -19.49 -16.76 10.03
C THR A 329 -20.62 -16.38 10.99
N GLY A 330 -21.29 -15.25 10.74
CA GLY A 330 -22.39 -14.77 11.58
C GLY A 330 -22.84 -13.35 11.23
N PRO A 331 -23.88 -12.85 11.92
CA PRO A 331 -24.47 -11.53 11.64
C PRO A 331 -23.71 -10.35 12.24
N LEU A 332 -22.67 -10.60 13.05
CA LEU A 332 -21.90 -9.56 13.72
C LEU A 332 -20.48 -9.50 13.16
N ALA A 333 -20.05 -8.29 12.80
CA ALA A 333 -18.68 -7.97 12.44
C ALA A 333 -18.14 -6.93 13.43
N ALA A 334 -16.87 -7.06 13.82
CA ALA A 334 -16.22 -6.11 14.70
C ALA A 334 -14.79 -5.87 14.28
N SER A 335 -14.36 -4.61 14.26
CA SER A 335 -12.97 -4.26 14.01
C SER A 335 -12.59 -3.04 14.83
N GLY A 336 -11.32 -2.98 15.24
CA GLY A 336 -10.80 -1.87 16.02
C GLY A 336 -9.28 -1.89 16.07
N PHE A 337 -8.73 -0.78 16.52
CA PHE A 337 -7.29 -0.61 16.70
C PHE A 337 -6.99 0.36 17.83
N PHE A 338 -5.76 0.29 18.30
CA PHE A 338 -5.14 1.25 19.18
C PHE A 338 -3.75 1.55 18.61
N MET A 339 -3.36 2.82 18.57
CA MET A 339 -2.04 3.25 18.12
C MET A 339 -1.52 4.31 19.09
N PHE A 340 -0.29 4.12 19.55
CA PHE A 340 0.46 5.05 20.37
C PHE A 340 1.70 5.50 19.60
N ASN A 341 2.04 6.78 19.67
CA ASN A 341 3.23 7.32 19.03
C ASN A 341 4.13 8.05 20.03
N THR A 342 5.44 7.92 19.86
CA THR A 342 6.47 8.56 20.69
C THR A 342 7.71 8.91 19.86
N GLY A 343 8.45 9.93 20.28
CA GLY A 343 9.64 10.42 19.58
C GLY A 343 9.63 11.92 19.41
#